data_AF-A0A142BAE7-F1
#
_entry.id   AF-A0A142BAE7-F1
#
_cell.length_a   1.000
_cell.length_b   1.000
_cell.length_c   1.000
_cell.angle_alpha   90.00
_cell.angle_beta   90.00
_cell.angle_gamma   90.00
#
_symmetry.space_group_name_H-M   'P 1'
#
loop_
_entity.id
_entity.type
_entity.pdbx_description
1 polymer ?
#
loop_
_entity_poly.entity_id
_entity_poly.type
_entity_poly.pdbx_seq_one_letter_code
_entity_poly.pdbx_strand_id
1 'polypeptide(L)'
;MFEHDPARNCYQSAVALLTSEGLPCPPVHHKFTSKLQQTRYSALFTTEPSLPDPYHFQFYLNQLLTGQCPSMVVFGVSGHGFSSRAMHYYMIDEHIAVLFQDGLPEAPEGWQEKQIIDYDLTSQLYIACQDAVAAKHLAADEKLVICRSFFQPGHWGVIKQSGEKVKWEMAANPLEAATEWLTGQKV
;
A
#
# COMPACT_ATOMS: atom_id res chain seq x y z
N MET A 1 -13.17 -31.97 10.30
CA MET A 1 -13.10 -31.67 8.86
C MET A 1 -13.13 -30.16 8.76
N PHE A 2 -11.95 -29.53 8.74
CA PHE A 2 -11.85 -28.07 8.69
C PHE A 2 -12.07 -27.67 7.23
N GLU A 3 -13.16 -26.96 6.96
CA GLU A 3 -13.44 -26.41 5.64
C GLU A 3 -12.28 -25.48 5.25
N HIS A 4 -11.66 -25.77 4.11
CA HIS A 4 -10.64 -24.92 3.52
C HIS A 4 -11.30 -23.62 3.08
N ASP A 5 -11.10 -22.55 3.85
CA ASP A 5 -11.46 -21.20 3.44
C ASP A 5 -10.63 -20.82 2.19
N PRO A 6 -11.26 -20.68 1.01
CA PRO A 6 -10.56 -20.37 -0.23
C PRO A 6 -9.83 -19.02 -0.19
N ALA A 7 -10.19 -18.12 0.73
CA ALA A 7 -9.54 -16.82 0.82
C ALA A 7 -8.25 -16.83 1.67
N ARG A 8 -8.17 -17.69 2.70
CA ARG A 8 -6.92 -17.96 3.42
C ARG A 8 -5.86 -18.59 2.50
N ASN A 9 -6.32 -19.29 1.48
CA ASN A 9 -5.49 -19.89 0.43
C ASN A 9 -4.89 -18.84 -0.53
N CYS A 10 -5.59 -17.73 -0.80
CA CYS A 10 -5.12 -16.74 -1.77
C CYS A 10 -3.88 -15.98 -1.27
N TYR A 11 -3.87 -15.52 -0.01
CA TYR A 11 -2.68 -14.86 0.55
C TYR A 11 -1.48 -15.81 0.67
N GLN A 12 -1.71 -17.07 1.06
CA GLN A 12 -0.64 -18.08 1.07
C GLN A 12 -0.08 -18.34 -0.33
N SER A 13 -0.95 -18.35 -1.36
CA SER A 13 -0.54 -18.45 -2.76
C SER A 13 0.27 -17.22 -3.19
N ALA A 14 -0.09 -16.02 -2.72
CA ALA A 14 0.66 -14.80 -2.99
C ALA A 14 2.06 -14.84 -2.38
N VAL A 15 2.17 -15.26 -1.12
CA VAL A 15 3.46 -15.47 -0.45
C VAL A 15 4.31 -16.48 -1.22
N ALA A 16 3.74 -17.64 -1.58
CA ALA A 16 4.47 -18.67 -2.32
C ALA A 16 4.95 -18.17 -3.69
N LEU A 17 4.09 -17.48 -4.44
CA LEU A 17 4.42 -16.96 -5.76
C LEU A 17 5.51 -15.88 -5.68
N LEU A 18 5.31 -14.84 -4.87
CA LEU A 18 6.25 -13.72 -4.79
C LEU A 18 7.62 -14.18 -4.26
N THR A 19 7.66 -15.00 -3.21
CA THR A 19 8.93 -15.46 -2.65
C THR A 19 9.68 -16.41 -3.60
N SER A 20 8.98 -17.20 -4.42
CA SER A 20 9.61 -18.03 -5.45
C SER A 20 10.28 -17.21 -6.56
N GLU A 21 9.82 -15.97 -6.77
CA GLU A 21 10.39 -14.98 -7.69
C GLU A 21 11.42 -14.06 -6.99
N GLY A 22 11.77 -14.33 -5.73
CA GLY A 22 12.66 -13.48 -4.93
C GLY A 22 12.05 -12.12 -4.56
N LEU A 23 10.74 -11.98 -4.58
CA LEU A 23 10.04 -10.75 -4.22
C LEU A 23 9.44 -10.84 -2.81
N PRO A 24 9.55 -9.79 -2.00
CA PRO A 24 8.90 -9.76 -0.69
C PRO A 24 7.38 -9.67 -0.87
N CYS A 25 6.64 -10.35 0.00
CA CYS A 25 5.19 -10.23 0.05
C CYS A 25 4.81 -9.30 1.22
N PRO A 26 4.05 -8.21 0.98
CA PRO A 26 3.64 -7.33 2.08
C PRO A 26 2.68 -8.06 3.02
N PRO A 27 2.72 -7.74 4.33
CA PRO A 27 1.72 -8.22 5.27
C PRO A 27 0.36 -7.59 4.91
N VAL A 28 -0.69 -8.40 4.99
CA VAL A 28 -2.06 -7.96 4.71
C VAL A 28 -2.90 -8.11 5.97
N HIS A 29 -3.57 -7.03 6.37
CA HIS A 29 -4.48 -7.06 7.53
C HIS A 29 -5.61 -8.08 7.30
N HIS A 30 -5.94 -8.87 8.33
CA HIS A 30 -6.85 -10.02 8.24
C HIS A 30 -8.21 -9.70 7.60
N LYS A 31 -8.69 -8.46 7.74
CA LYS A 31 -9.95 -7.98 7.14
C LYS A 31 -9.95 -7.97 5.60
N PHE A 32 -8.77 -7.90 4.97
CA PHE A 32 -8.62 -7.94 3.51
C PHE A 32 -8.33 -9.34 3.01
N THR A 33 -7.73 -10.21 3.84
CA THR A 33 -7.33 -11.56 3.46
C THR A 33 -8.51 -12.37 2.92
N SER A 34 -9.70 -12.24 3.52
CA SER A 34 -10.90 -12.98 3.09
C SER A 34 -11.47 -12.53 1.74
N LYS A 35 -11.06 -11.34 1.25
CA LYS A 35 -11.53 -10.75 -0.01
C LYS A 35 -10.47 -10.80 -1.11
N LEU A 36 -9.26 -11.26 -0.79
CA LEU A 36 -8.13 -11.21 -1.71
C LEU A 36 -8.36 -12.17 -2.88
N GLN A 37 -8.11 -11.69 -4.08
CA GLN A 37 -8.19 -12.45 -5.31
C GLN A 37 -6.91 -12.22 -6.13
N GLN A 38 -6.43 -13.27 -6.78
CA GLN A 38 -5.39 -13.13 -7.79
C GLN A 38 -6.03 -12.67 -9.11
N THR A 39 -5.47 -11.63 -9.72
CA THR A 39 -5.90 -11.23 -11.06
C THR A 39 -5.38 -12.21 -12.11
N ARG A 40 -6.16 -12.41 -13.17
CA ARG A 40 -5.91 -13.50 -14.13
C ARG A 40 -4.58 -13.31 -14.86
N TYR A 41 -3.74 -14.35 -14.88
CA TYR A 41 -2.45 -14.38 -15.59
C TYR A 41 -1.39 -13.37 -15.13
N SER A 42 -1.49 -12.86 -13.91
CA SER A 42 -0.48 -11.95 -13.36
C SER A 42 -0.07 -12.37 -11.94
N ALA A 43 1.04 -11.82 -11.47
CA ALA A 43 1.47 -11.91 -10.08
C ALA A 43 0.91 -10.74 -9.26
N LEU A 44 -0.34 -10.36 -9.51
CA LEU A 44 -1.03 -9.26 -8.84
C LEU A 44 -2.25 -9.77 -8.07
N PHE A 45 -2.38 -9.35 -6.82
CA PHE A 45 -3.42 -9.73 -5.89
C PHE A 45 -4.17 -8.48 -5.40
N THR A 46 -5.49 -8.54 -5.34
CA THR A 46 -6.31 -7.41 -4.92
C THR A 46 -7.64 -7.82 -4.30
N THR A 47 -8.20 -6.96 -3.45
CA THR A 47 -9.59 -7.07 -2.99
C THR A 47 -10.61 -6.43 -3.96
N GLU A 48 -10.15 -5.66 -4.94
CA GLU A 48 -10.99 -4.86 -5.85
C GLU A 48 -10.63 -5.13 -7.33
N PRO A 49 -10.91 -6.34 -7.86
CA PRO A 49 -10.48 -6.75 -9.20
C PRO A 49 -11.17 -5.99 -10.35
N SER A 50 -12.23 -5.24 -10.07
CA SER A 50 -12.92 -4.39 -11.05
C SER A 50 -12.28 -3.01 -11.23
N LEU A 51 -11.35 -2.61 -10.36
CA LEU A 51 -10.64 -1.35 -10.50
C LEU A 51 -9.57 -1.43 -11.60
N PRO A 52 -9.17 -0.28 -12.17
CA PRO A 52 -8.08 -0.21 -13.15
C PRO A 52 -6.77 -0.83 -12.64
N ASP A 53 -5.91 -1.25 -13.55
CA ASP A 53 -4.58 -1.76 -13.19
C ASP A 53 -3.81 -0.77 -12.27
N PRO A 54 -3.10 -1.22 -11.23
CA PRO A 54 -2.34 -0.35 -10.33
C PRO A 54 -1.23 0.44 -11.03
N TYR A 55 -0.90 0.15 -12.28
CA TYR A 55 -0.06 1.02 -13.10
C TYR A 55 -0.69 2.40 -13.35
N HIS A 56 -2.01 2.53 -13.27
CA HIS A 56 -2.72 3.80 -13.35
C HIS A 56 -2.69 4.55 -12.00
N PHE A 57 -1.50 4.84 -11.47
CA PHE A 57 -1.31 5.49 -10.16
C PHE A 57 -2.22 6.71 -9.95
N GLN A 58 -2.30 7.60 -10.95
CA GLN A 58 -3.08 8.84 -10.83
C GLN A 58 -4.58 8.58 -10.66
N PHE A 59 -5.10 7.46 -11.16
CA PHE A 59 -6.48 7.05 -10.89
C PHE A 59 -6.68 6.89 -9.38
N TYR A 60 -5.83 6.10 -8.71
CA TYR A 60 -5.94 5.81 -7.28
C TYR A 60 -5.73 7.06 -6.41
N LEU A 61 -4.72 7.87 -6.75
CA LEU A 61 -4.51 9.14 -6.06
C LEU A 61 -5.72 10.08 -6.23
N ASN A 62 -6.29 10.18 -7.42
CA ASN A 62 -7.48 10.99 -7.65
C ASN A 62 -8.68 10.47 -6.85
N GLN A 63 -8.90 9.14 -6.80
CA GLN A 63 -9.96 8.54 -6.00
C GLN A 63 -9.84 8.88 -4.51
N LEU A 64 -8.60 8.93 -3.98
CA LEU A 64 -8.36 9.39 -2.60
C LEU A 64 -8.72 10.88 -2.46
N LEU A 65 -8.26 11.72 -3.38
CA LEU A 65 -8.48 13.17 -3.35
C LEU A 65 -9.92 13.60 -3.69
N THR A 66 -10.77 12.68 -4.16
CA THR A 66 -12.21 12.90 -4.35
C THR A 66 -13.06 12.18 -3.31
N GLY A 67 -12.46 11.47 -2.35
CA GLY A 67 -13.18 10.72 -1.32
C GLY A 67 -13.96 9.51 -1.86
N GLN A 68 -13.61 9.02 -3.04
CA GLN A 68 -14.30 7.93 -3.73
C GLN A 68 -13.55 6.60 -3.67
N CYS A 69 -12.33 6.58 -3.12
CA CYS A 69 -11.52 5.37 -3.06
C CYS A 69 -12.08 4.37 -2.04
N PRO A 70 -12.39 3.12 -2.43
CA PRO A 70 -12.82 2.10 -1.50
C PRO A 70 -11.67 1.68 -0.56
N SER A 71 -12.02 1.07 0.56
CA SER A 71 -11.03 0.36 1.37
C SER A 71 -10.59 -0.90 0.62
N MET A 72 -9.30 -1.03 0.35
CA MET A 72 -8.78 -2.07 -0.51
C MET A 72 -7.31 -2.38 -0.24
N VAL A 73 -6.87 -3.54 -0.72
CA VAL A 73 -5.45 -3.85 -0.89
C VAL A 73 -5.18 -4.25 -2.34
N VAL A 74 -4.04 -3.83 -2.89
CA VAL A 74 -3.48 -4.31 -4.15
C VAL A 74 -1.99 -4.51 -3.94
N PHE A 75 -1.46 -5.68 -4.29
CA PHE A 75 -0.01 -5.88 -4.25
C PHE A 75 0.47 -6.90 -5.26
N GLY A 76 1.76 -6.81 -5.57
CA GLY A 76 2.44 -7.70 -6.52
C GLY A 76 2.95 -6.95 -7.74
N VAL A 77 3.20 -7.67 -8.83
CA VAL A 77 3.88 -7.13 -10.01
C VAL A 77 2.88 -6.90 -11.15
N SER A 78 2.87 -5.68 -11.69
CA SER A 78 2.19 -5.34 -12.95
C SER A 78 3.12 -4.56 -13.89
N GLY A 79 2.77 -4.50 -15.18
CA GLY A 79 3.57 -3.87 -16.22
C GLY A 79 3.55 -4.59 -17.58
N HIS A 80 3.92 -3.87 -18.64
CA HIS A 80 4.00 -4.39 -20.02
C HIS A 80 5.44 -4.36 -20.56
N GLY A 81 6.24 -5.37 -20.20
CA GLY A 81 7.63 -5.54 -20.65
C GLY A 81 8.68 -5.16 -19.59
N PHE A 82 9.93 -5.58 -19.79
CA PHE A 82 11.02 -5.49 -18.79
C PHE A 82 11.19 -4.08 -18.19
N SER A 83 11.13 -3.04 -19.03
CA SER A 83 11.31 -1.64 -18.62
C SER A 83 10.07 -0.97 -17.98
N SER A 84 8.95 -1.69 -17.86
CA SER A 84 7.71 -1.15 -17.30
C SER A 84 7.11 -2.06 -16.23
N ARG A 85 7.90 -2.97 -15.64
CA ARG A 85 7.46 -3.77 -14.48
C ARG A 85 7.70 -3.00 -13.19
N ALA A 86 6.68 -2.94 -12.35
CA ALA A 86 6.77 -2.35 -11.03
C ALA A 86 6.20 -3.29 -9.98
N MET A 87 6.78 -3.22 -8.78
CA MET A 87 6.18 -3.73 -7.58
C MET A 87 5.15 -2.70 -7.10
N HIS A 88 3.91 -3.15 -6.93
CA HIS A 88 2.82 -2.35 -6.41
C HIS A 88 2.52 -2.78 -4.99
N TYR A 89 2.27 -1.81 -4.11
CA TYR A 89 1.70 -2.04 -2.79
C TYR A 89 0.78 -0.87 -2.45
N TYR A 90 -0.52 -1.07 -2.68
CA TYR A 90 -1.58 -0.15 -2.33
C TYR A 90 -2.36 -0.74 -1.16
N MET A 91 -2.40 -0.01 -0.04
CA MET A 91 -3.21 -0.37 1.12
C MET A 91 -4.02 0.85 1.51
N ILE A 92 -5.33 0.77 1.35
CA ILE A 92 -6.25 1.88 1.59
C ILE A 92 -7.27 1.44 2.61
N ASP A 93 -7.34 2.21 3.68
CA ASP A 93 -8.25 1.98 4.78
C ASP A 93 -8.79 3.29 5.34
N GLU A 94 -9.59 3.23 6.40
CA GLU A 94 -10.20 4.36 7.05
C GLU A 94 -9.16 5.44 7.41
N HIS A 95 -8.13 5.14 8.20
CA HIS A 95 -7.21 6.18 8.70
C HIS A 95 -5.83 6.20 8.03
N ILE A 96 -5.58 5.31 7.08
CA ILE A 96 -4.33 5.26 6.34
C ILE A 96 -4.54 4.87 4.88
N ALA A 97 -3.77 5.49 3.98
CA ALA A 97 -3.64 5.09 2.59
C ALA A 97 -2.17 5.10 2.19
N VAL A 98 -1.65 3.97 1.73
CA VAL A 98 -0.32 3.81 1.18
C VAL A 98 -0.46 3.47 -0.30
N LEU A 99 0.23 4.21 -1.16
CA LEU A 99 0.31 3.98 -2.60
C LEU A 99 1.77 3.91 -3.03
N PHE A 100 2.35 2.72 -3.06
CA PHE A 100 3.72 2.49 -3.54
C PHE A 100 3.72 1.82 -4.90
N GLN A 101 4.47 2.41 -5.84
CA GLN A 101 4.76 1.86 -7.15
C GLN A 101 6.25 1.99 -7.41
N ASP A 102 7.00 0.95 -7.07
CA ASP A 102 8.46 0.96 -7.18
C ASP A 102 8.87 0.14 -8.40
N GLY A 103 9.70 0.71 -9.27
CA GLY A 103 10.26 -0.05 -10.40
C GLY A 103 11.05 -1.25 -9.90
N LEU A 104 10.95 -2.38 -10.61
CA LEU A 104 11.82 -3.52 -10.31
C LEU A 104 13.25 -3.18 -10.74
N PRO A 105 14.25 -3.27 -9.83
CA PRO A 105 15.61 -2.90 -10.17
C PRO A 105 16.26 -3.99 -11.05
N GLU A 106 17.23 -3.59 -11.87
CA GLU A 106 18.08 -4.55 -12.61
C GLU A 106 19.01 -5.32 -11.66
N ALA A 107 19.44 -4.69 -10.56
CA ALA A 107 20.23 -5.27 -9.49
C ALA A 107 19.45 -5.18 -8.16
N PRO A 108 19.06 -6.30 -7.54
CA PRO A 108 18.17 -6.30 -6.39
C PRO A 108 18.86 -6.00 -5.05
N GLU A 109 20.17 -5.73 -5.02
CA GLU A 109 20.94 -5.53 -3.79
C GLU A 109 20.35 -4.39 -2.95
N GLY A 110 19.94 -4.71 -1.72
CA GLY A 110 19.31 -3.76 -0.79
C GLY A 110 17.86 -3.40 -1.11
N TRP A 111 17.34 -3.72 -2.31
CA TRP A 111 15.97 -3.37 -2.69
C TRP A 111 14.95 -4.24 -1.96
N GLN A 112 15.19 -5.54 -1.84
CA GLN A 112 14.29 -6.45 -1.14
C GLN A 112 14.24 -6.10 0.35
N GLU A 113 15.40 -5.87 0.97
CA GLU A 113 15.53 -5.48 2.37
C GLU A 113 14.79 -4.16 2.64
N LYS A 114 14.95 -3.18 1.73
CA LYS A 114 14.23 -1.92 1.81
C LYS A 114 12.72 -2.12 1.76
N GLN A 115 12.21 -2.95 0.84
CA GLN A 115 10.78 -3.24 0.74
C GLN A 115 10.24 -3.90 2.01
N ILE A 116 10.99 -4.83 2.60
CA ILE A 116 10.62 -5.47 3.87
C ILE A 116 10.52 -4.42 4.99
N ILE A 117 11.52 -3.53 5.10
CA ILE A 117 11.50 -2.42 6.07
C ILE A 117 10.28 -1.51 5.85
N ASP A 118 9.99 -1.14 4.59
CA ASP A 118 8.84 -0.32 4.25
C ASP A 118 7.50 -0.99 4.62
N TYR A 119 7.40 -2.30 4.45
CA TYR A 119 6.22 -3.10 4.80
C TYR A 119 6.02 -3.20 6.32
N ASP A 120 7.10 -3.41 7.07
CA ASP A 120 7.06 -3.43 8.53
C ASP A 120 6.67 -2.04 9.08
N LEU A 121 7.25 -0.97 8.53
CA LEU A 121 6.95 0.39 8.91
C LEU A 121 5.50 0.77 8.57
N THR A 122 4.99 0.33 7.41
CA THR A 122 3.57 0.51 7.05
C THR A 122 2.65 -0.20 8.05
N SER A 123 3.03 -1.40 8.50
CA SER A 123 2.24 -2.16 9.49
C SER A 123 2.19 -1.47 10.85
N GLN A 124 3.32 -0.90 11.27
CA GLN A 124 3.39 -0.08 12.49
C GLN A 124 2.54 1.18 12.35
N LEU A 125 2.64 1.88 11.22
CA LEU A 125 1.84 3.07 10.93
C LEU A 125 0.35 2.81 10.88
N TYR A 126 -0.09 1.65 10.38
CA TYR A 126 -1.49 1.25 10.39
C TYR A 126 -2.06 1.20 11.83
N ILE A 127 -1.28 0.71 12.78
CA ILE A 127 -1.65 0.69 14.20
C ILE A 127 -1.57 2.11 14.77
N ALA A 128 -0.48 2.84 14.51
CA ALA A 128 -0.28 4.19 15.01
C ALA A 128 -1.37 5.18 14.55
N CYS A 129 -1.93 5.01 13.35
CA CYS A 129 -3.05 5.84 12.89
C CYS A 129 -4.32 5.62 13.71
N GLN A 130 -4.61 4.38 14.13
CA GLN A 130 -5.75 4.10 15.01
C GLN A 130 -5.55 4.74 16.39
N ASP A 131 -4.35 4.61 16.94
CA ASP A 131 -4.00 5.23 18.22
C ASP A 131 -4.04 6.76 18.13
N ALA A 132 -3.60 7.35 17.01
CA ALA A 132 -3.63 8.78 16.78
C ALA A 132 -5.06 9.33 16.72
N VAL A 133 -6.02 8.58 16.18
CA VAL A 133 -7.45 8.95 16.22
C VAL A 133 -7.98 8.88 17.65
N ALA A 134 -7.68 7.82 18.40
CA ALA A 134 -8.08 7.70 19.80
C ALA A 134 -7.51 8.83 20.67
N ALA A 135 -6.26 9.25 20.39
CA ALA A 135 -5.58 10.36 21.05
C ALA A 135 -5.95 11.76 20.49
N LYS A 136 -6.79 11.84 19.46
CA LYS A 136 -7.19 13.09 18.76
C LYS A 136 -6.03 13.85 18.10
N HIS A 137 -4.93 13.17 17.78
CA HIS A 137 -3.88 13.71 16.92
C HIS A 137 -4.28 13.67 15.43
N LEU A 138 -5.09 12.68 15.05
CA LEU A 138 -5.77 12.61 13.76
C LEU A 138 -7.28 12.74 14.01
N ALA A 139 -8.01 13.53 13.23
CA ALA A 139 -9.47 13.58 13.35
C ALA A 139 -10.11 12.27 12.86
N ALA A 140 -11.31 11.95 13.36
CA ALA A 140 -12.00 10.72 12.97
C ALA A 140 -12.38 10.69 11.48
N ASP A 141 -12.56 11.86 10.85
CA ASP A 141 -12.78 11.99 9.41
C ASP A 141 -11.49 12.22 8.62
N GLU A 142 -10.31 12.05 9.22
CA GLU A 142 -9.02 12.21 8.57
C GLU A 142 -8.31 10.88 8.31
N LYS A 143 -7.38 10.93 7.33
CA LYS A 143 -6.59 9.81 6.83
C LYS A 143 -5.17 10.26 6.51
N LEU A 144 -4.18 9.53 7.00
CA LEU A 144 -2.79 9.69 6.58
C LEU A 144 -2.60 9.07 5.19
N VAL A 145 -2.07 9.82 4.24
CA VAL A 145 -1.80 9.39 2.86
C VAL A 145 -0.30 9.41 2.62
N ILE A 146 0.24 8.32 2.07
CA ILE A 146 1.66 8.16 1.77
C ILE A 146 1.78 7.60 0.36
N CYS A 147 2.49 8.30 -0.50
CA CYS A 147 2.54 8.01 -1.93
C CYS A 147 3.97 8.07 -2.43
N ARG A 148 4.38 7.06 -3.20
CA ARG A 148 5.60 7.13 -4.02
C ARG A 148 5.41 6.34 -5.30
N SER A 149 5.93 6.87 -6.40
CA SER A 149 5.98 6.17 -7.66
C SER A 149 7.27 6.56 -8.37
N PHE A 150 7.88 5.65 -9.12
CA PHE A 150 9.09 5.99 -9.87
C PHE A 150 8.88 7.09 -10.94
N PHE A 151 7.63 7.44 -11.25
CA PHE A 151 7.29 8.56 -12.15
C PHE A 151 7.15 9.93 -11.48
N GLN A 152 7.04 9.99 -10.15
CA GLN A 152 6.76 11.25 -9.45
C GLN A 152 7.42 11.29 -8.07
N PRO A 153 7.76 12.49 -7.56
CA PRO A 153 8.31 12.61 -6.22
C PRO A 153 7.37 12.03 -5.14
N GLY A 154 8.00 11.41 -4.14
CA GLY A 154 7.31 10.95 -2.95
C GLY A 154 6.60 12.10 -2.23
N HIS A 155 5.43 11.82 -1.71
CA HIS A 155 4.66 12.78 -0.93
C HIS A 155 3.85 12.08 0.14
N TRP A 156 3.57 12.80 1.20
CA TRP A 156 2.69 12.36 2.27
C TRP A 156 1.78 13.51 2.69
N GLY A 157 0.70 13.21 3.41
CA GLY A 157 -0.19 14.23 3.89
C GLY A 157 -1.36 13.68 4.68
N VAL A 158 -2.21 14.59 5.14
CA VAL A 158 -3.48 14.26 5.78
C VAL A 158 -4.59 14.76 4.88
N ILE A 159 -5.55 13.90 4.58
CA ILE A 159 -6.77 14.27 3.87
C ILE A 159 -7.97 13.94 4.75
N LYS A 160 -9.09 14.63 4.54
CA LYS A 160 -10.39 14.16 5.03
C LYS A 160 -10.87 12.98 4.21
N GLN A 161 -11.81 12.19 4.74
CA GLN A 161 -12.48 11.12 3.97
C GLN A 161 -13.18 11.66 2.71
N SER A 162 -13.53 12.95 2.68
CA SER A 162 -14.07 13.63 1.49
C SER A 162 -13.02 13.88 0.39
N GLY A 163 -11.74 13.66 0.67
CA GLY A 163 -10.61 13.94 -0.22
C GLY A 163 -10.00 15.33 -0.06
N GLU A 164 -10.60 16.20 0.77
CA GLU A 164 -10.05 17.53 1.08
C GLU A 164 -8.67 17.41 1.73
N LYS A 165 -7.66 18.09 1.17
CA LYS A 165 -6.32 18.11 1.73
C LYS A 165 -6.26 19.01 2.97
N VAL A 166 -5.86 18.42 4.10
CA VAL A 166 -5.57 19.15 5.34
C VAL A 166 -4.09 19.51 5.39
N LYS A 167 -3.23 18.55 5.03
CA LYS A 167 -1.78 18.70 4.97
C LYS A 167 -1.24 17.95 3.77
N TRP A 168 -0.22 18.49 3.09
CA TRP A 168 0.42 17.84 1.95
C TRP A 168 1.86 18.28 1.81
N GLU A 169 2.80 17.35 1.86
CA GLU A 169 4.24 17.62 1.82
C GLU A 169 4.95 16.68 0.85
N MET A 170 5.94 17.19 0.13
CA MET A 170 6.86 16.38 -0.65
C MET A 170 8.00 15.90 0.25
N ALA A 171 8.41 14.66 0.09
CA ALA A 171 9.53 14.09 0.83
C ALA A 171 10.26 13.05 -0.03
N ALA A 172 11.60 13.01 0.09
CA ALA A 172 12.40 11.99 -0.57
C ALA A 172 12.02 10.59 -0.07
N ASN A 173 11.81 10.45 1.24
CA ASN A 173 11.21 9.28 1.86
C ASN A 173 9.88 9.66 2.56
N PRO A 174 8.74 9.58 1.86
CA PRO A 174 7.46 9.98 2.42
C PRO A 174 6.98 9.07 3.56
N LEU A 175 7.44 7.82 3.61
CA LEU A 175 7.05 6.87 4.66
C LEU A 175 7.73 7.20 6.00
N GLU A 176 9.05 7.46 5.97
CA GLU A 176 9.80 7.92 7.14
C GLU A 176 9.27 9.26 7.64
N ALA A 177 9.11 10.25 6.74
CA ALA A 177 8.61 11.57 7.11
C ALA A 177 7.19 11.53 7.73
N ALA A 178 6.30 10.71 7.19
CA ALA A 178 4.97 10.50 7.75
C ALA A 178 5.04 9.82 9.13
N THR A 179 5.96 8.87 9.32
CA THR A 179 6.17 8.20 10.61
C THR A 179 6.70 9.16 11.67
N GLU A 180 7.69 9.97 11.31
CA GLU A 180 8.24 11.01 12.18
C GLU A 180 7.17 11.99 12.62
N TRP A 181 6.31 12.42 11.68
CA TRP A 181 5.23 13.34 12.00
C TRP A 181 4.18 12.73 12.93
N LEU A 182 3.74 11.50 12.66
CA LEU A 182 2.65 10.87 13.41
C LEU A 182 3.09 10.45 14.82
N THR A 183 4.32 9.92 14.94
CA THR A 183 4.82 9.29 16.17
C THR A 183 5.80 10.16 16.96
N GLY A 184 6.41 11.17 16.32
CA GLY A 184 7.50 11.96 16.89
C GLY A 184 8.86 11.24 16.94
N GLN A 185 8.95 10.01 16.42
CA GLN A 185 10.18 9.22 16.44
C GLN A 185 10.89 9.27 15.08
N LYS A 186 12.21 9.50 15.10
CA LYS A 186 13.06 9.35 13.91
C LYS A 186 13.23 7.88 13.56
N VAL A 187 13.09 7.57 12.29
CA VAL A 187 13.19 6.22 11.72
C VAL A 187 14.41 6.13 10.82
#